data_AF-A0A969ZVW0-F1
#
_entry.id   AF-A0A969ZVW0-F1
#
_cell.length_a   1.000
_cell.length_b   1.000
_cell.length_c   1.000
_cell.angle_alpha   90.00
_cell.angle_beta   90.00
_cell.angle_gamma   90.00
#
_symmetry.space_group_name_H-M   'P 1'
#
loop_
_entity.id
_entity.type
_entity.pdbx_description
1 polymer ?
#
loop_
_entity_poly.entity_id
_entity_poly.type
_entity_poly.pdbx_seq_one_letter_code
_entity_poly.pdbx_strand_id
1 'polypeptide(L)'
;MRLKGKKLAKTISLLIALTMFLSFPTASFGSSDGSDIEAINQRIEQTGAYLMKAIETPGFGMVGGDWTLLGLVRSVIKLPQGYADSYYKNVEATLKQEEGNLTRNKYSEYSRLILALTAIGKDPTDAAGYDLIAKLADLELVKKQGINGPIYALIALDSLDYTIPQNTEASIQTTRENLIASILEK
;
A
#
# COMPACT_ATOMS: atom_id res chain seq x y z
N MET A 1 79.09 -7.37 11.09
CA MET A 1 78.02 -6.61 10.38
C MET A 1 76.73 -7.44 10.25
N ARG A 2 76.06 -7.79 11.36
CA ARG A 2 74.88 -8.71 11.34
C ARG A 2 73.69 -8.30 12.26
N LEU A 3 73.85 -7.22 13.03
CA LEU A 3 72.85 -6.76 14.03
C LEU A 3 71.86 -5.71 13.50
N LYS A 4 72.20 -4.94 12.44
CA LYS A 4 71.31 -3.92 11.86
C LYS A 4 70.10 -4.52 11.11
N GLY A 5 70.28 -5.67 10.44
CA GLY A 5 69.20 -6.34 9.69
C GLY A 5 68.10 -6.95 10.57
N LYS A 6 68.42 -7.42 11.78
CA LYS A 6 67.43 -8.02 12.69
C LYS A 6 66.49 -6.98 13.32
N LYS A 7 66.97 -5.77 13.59
CA LYS A 7 66.12 -4.67 14.09
C LYS A 7 65.20 -4.15 12.99
N LEU A 8 65.71 -4.01 11.76
CA LEU A 8 64.92 -3.58 10.61
C LEU A 8 63.84 -4.61 10.21
N ALA A 9 64.17 -5.91 10.27
CA ALA A 9 63.19 -6.98 10.05
C ALA A 9 62.10 -7.00 11.13
N LYS A 10 62.45 -6.78 12.40
CA LYS A 10 61.47 -6.68 13.49
C LYS A 10 60.53 -5.46 13.34
N THR A 11 61.05 -4.30 12.92
CA THR A 11 60.20 -3.12 12.70
C THR A 11 59.31 -3.26 11.48
N ILE A 12 59.78 -3.92 10.41
CA ILE A 12 58.96 -4.20 9.22
C ILE A 12 57.88 -5.24 9.52
N SER A 13 58.20 -6.31 10.25
CA SER A 13 57.21 -7.31 10.69
C SER A 13 56.16 -6.71 11.63
N LEU A 14 56.52 -5.75 12.49
CA LEU A 14 55.57 -5.06 13.36
C LEU A 14 54.63 -4.14 12.56
N LEU A 15 55.15 -3.48 11.51
CA LEU A 15 54.34 -2.63 10.62
C LEU A 15 53.36 -3.45 9.78
N ILE A 16 53.80 -4.60 9.24
CA ILE A 16 52.96 -5.50 8.44
C ILE A 16 51.86 -6.16 9.31
N ALA A 17 52.20 -6.56 10.53
CA ALA A 17 51.21 -7.07 11.49
C ALA A 17 50.18 -5.99 11.88
N LEU A 18 50.59 -4.73 12.03
CA LEU A 18 49.69 -3.62 12.33
C LEU A 18 48.75 -3.29 11.16
N THR A 19 49.22 -3.40 9.91
CA THR A 19 48.36 -3.20 8.72
C THR A 19 47.34 -4.32 8.51
N MET A 20 47.64 -5.55 8.93
CA MET A 20 46.70 -6.68 8.83
C MET A 20 45.57 -6.62 9.88
N PHE A 21 45.78 -5.96 11.02
CA PHE A 21 44.72 -5.74 12.02
C PHE A 21 43.72 -4.63 11.62
N LEU A 22 44.08 -3.74 10.69
CA LEU A 22 43.21 -2.67 10.18
C LEU A 22 42.33 -3.11 8.99
N SER A 23 42.44 -4.36 8.55
CA SER A 23 41.69 -4.92 7.41
C SER A 23 40.61 -5.93 7.79
N PHE A 24 40.19 -5.98 9.06
CA PHE A 24 38.95 -6.67 9.36
C PHE A 24 37.82 -5.93 8.64
N PRO A 25 37.07 -6.57 7.73
CA PRO A 25 35.83 -5.98 7.26
C PRO A 25 35.01 -5.72 8.51
N THR A 26 34.70 -4.46 8.78
CA THR A 26 33.58 -4.16 9.67
C THR A 26 32.42 -4.92 9.08
N ALA A 27 31.99 -6.00 9.74
CA ALA A 27 30.69 -6.54 9.48
C ALA A 27 29.74 -5.35 9.66
N SER A 28 29.21 -4.83 8.56
CA SER A 28 28.13 -3.88 8.58
C SER A 28 26.93 -4.67 9.09
N PHE A 29 26.90 -4.90 10.40
CA PHE A 29 25.67 -5.10 11.11
C PHE A 29 24.95 -3.77 10.92
N GLY A 30 23.90 -3.78 10.08
CA GLY A 30 22.99 -2.65 10.01
C GLY A 30 22.38 -2.44 11.39
N SER A 31 23.06 -1.67 12.22
CA SER A 31 22.53 -1.13 13.46
C SER A 31 21.54 -0.06 13.05
N SER A 32 20.27 -0.42 12.95
CA SER A 32 19.19 0.56 12.92
C SER A 32 19.11 1.19 14.32
N ASP A 33 20.04 2.08 14.63
CA ASP A 33 19.91 2.90 15.81
C ASP A 33 18.69 3.82 15.59
N GLY A 34 17.98 4.17 16.67
CA GLY A 34 16.67 4.86 16.59
C GLY A 34 16.66 6.16 15.78
N SER A 35 17.82 6.72 15.43
CA SER A 35 17.97 7.84 14.51
C SER A 35 17.41 7.55 13.11
N ASP A 36 17.54 6.32 12.60
CA ASP A 36 17.04 5.96 11.27
C ASP A 36 15.52 5.88 11.26
N ILE A 37 14.93 5.34 12.33
CA ILE A 37 13.48 5.28 12.52
C ILE A 37 12.88 6.68 12.66
N GLU A 38 13.53 7.56 13.43
CA GLU A 38 13.09 8.95 13.57
C GLU A 38 13.14 9.71 12.23
N ALA A 39 14.23 9.54 11.46
CA ALA A 39 14.34 10.13 10.13
C ALA A 39 13.27 9.60 9.16
N ILE A 40 12.92 8.31 9.24
CA ILE A 40 11.84 7.71 8.45
C ILE A 40 10.49 8.30 8.86
N ASN A 41 10.19 8.37 10.15
CA ASN A 41 8.94 8.95 10.65
C ASN A 41 8.79 10.41 10.22
N GLN A 42 9.86 11.19 10.31
CA GLN A 42 9.87 12.57 9.84
C GLN A 42 9.55 12.68 8.34
N ARG A 43 10.07 11.78 7.50
CA ARG A 43 9.76 11.74 6.06
C ARG A 43 8.31 11.34 5.80
N ILE A 44 7.76 10.41 6.59
CA ILE A 44 6.35 10.03 6.54
C ILE A 44 5.48 11.25 6.86
N GLU A 45 5.75 11.93 7.98
CA GLU A 45 5.01 13.12 8.41
C GLU A 45 5.06 14.25 7.38
N GLN A 46 6.25 14.57 6.85
CA GLN A 46 6.41 15.59 5.80
C GLN A 46 5.64 15.23 4.53
N THR A 47 5.68 13.96 4.12
CA THR A 47 4.96 13.49 2.94
C THR A 47 3.45 13.57 3.14
N GLY A 48 2.93 13.12 4.29
CA GLY A 48 1.50 13.20 4.56
C GLY A 48 1.01 14.63 4.71
N ALA A 49 1.78 15.51 5.37
CA ALA A 49 1.47 16.93 5.45
C ALA A 49 1.41 17.58 4.07
N TYR A 50 2.35 17.24 3.18
CA TYR A 50 2.32 17.68 1.79
C TYR A 50 1.08 17.18 1.05
N LEU A 51 0.76 15.89 1.15
CA LEU A 51 -0.41 15.30 0.49
C LEU A 51 -1.71 15.95 0.95
N MET A 52 -1.90 16.12 2.26
CA MET A 52 -3.11 16.76 2.81
C MET A 52 -3.24 18.24 2.41
N LYS A 53 -2.10 18.93 2.23
CA LYS A 53 -2.09 20.30 1.71
C LYS A 53 -2.36 20.36 0.20
N ALA A 54 -1.82 19.41 -0.57
CA ALA A 54 -1.99 19.37 -2.02
C ALA A 54 -3.39 18.88 -2.43
N ILE A 55 -4.05 18.12 -1.55
CA ILE A 55 -5.36 17.51 -1.77
C ILE A 55 -6.31 18.04 -0.70
N GLU A 56 -6.73 19.29 -0.89
CA GLU A 56 -7.65 19.97 0.03
C GLU A 56 -9.06 19.36 -0.02
N THR A 57 -9.45 18.83 -1.19
CA THR A 57 -10.75 18.20 -1.44
C THR A 57 -10.58 16.73 -1.84
N PRO A 58 -10.28 15.83 -0.89
CA PRO A 58 -10.15 14.41 -1.19
C PRO A 58 -11.50 13.82 -1.63
N GLY A 59 -11.49 12.83 -2.52
CA GLY A 59 -12.69 12.15 -2.99
C GLY A 59 -12.36 10.88 -3.77
N PHE A 60 -13.35 10.30 -4.43
CA PHE A 60 -13.13 9.14 -5.30
C PHE A 60 -12.18 9.50 -6.46
N GLY A 61 -11.17 8.65 -6.73
CA GLY A 61 -10.27 8.84 -7.87
C GLY A 61 -8.85 8.35 -7.63
N MET A 62 -8.13 8.05 -8.73
CA MET A 62 -6.80 7.42 -8.71
C MET A 62 -5.71 8.30 -8.09
N VAL A 63 -5.70 9.59 -8.45
CA VAL A 63 -4.70 10.56 -8.01
C VAL A 63 -5.34 11.44 -6.95
N GLY A 64 -4.74 11.48 -5.76
CA GLY A 64 -5.24 12.28 -4.65
C GLY A 64 -6.55 11.78 -4.04
N GLY A 65 -7.05 10.62 -4.46
CA GLY A 65 -8.27 10.03 -3.91
C GLY A 65 -7.97 8.81 -3.04
N ASP A 66 -8.59 7.69 -3.39
CA ASP A 66 -8.72 6.50 -2.54
C ASP A 66 -7.38 5.93 -2.05
N TRP A 67 -6.35 5.89 -2.92
CA TRP A 67 -5.02 5.41 -2.52
C TRP A 67 -4.32 6.36 -1.55
N THR A 68 -4.46 7.67 -1.77
CA THR A 68 -3.87 8.67 -0.89
C THR A 68 -4.53 8.61 0.48
N LEU A 69 -5.85 8.53 0.54
CA LEU A 69 -6.56 8.38 1.80
C LEU A 69 -6.15 7.09 2.52
N LEU A 70 -6.14 5.96 1.83
CA LEU A 70 -5.73 4.67 2.41
C LEU A 70 -4.33 4.75 3.01
N GLY A 71 -3.38 5.36 2.28
CA GLY A 71 -2.00 5.55 2.75
C GLY A 71 -1.92 6.45 3.98
N LEU A 72 -2.64 7.58 3.99
CA LEU A 72 -2.67 8.50 5.13
C LEU A 72 -3.28 7.85 6.37
N VAL A 73 -4.42 7.18 6.24
CA VAL A 73 -5.15 6.56 7.35
C VAL A 73 -4.36 5.40 7.96
N ARG A 74 -3.57 4.67 7.16
CA ARG A 74 -2.72 3.56 7.64
C ARG A 74 -1.31 4.00 8.04
N SER A 75 -1.00 5.30 7.95
CA SER A 75 0.26 5.85 8.42
C SER A 75 0.23 6.13 9.93
N VAL A 76 1.35 6.58 10.49
CA VAL A 76 1.43 7.07 11.89
C VAL A 76 0.88 8.50 12.06
N ILE A 77 0.44 9.13 10.96
CA ILE A 77 0.09 10.55 10.93
C ILE A 77 -1.34 10.76 11.45
N LYS A 78 -1.52 11.76 12.29
CA LYS A 78 -2.85 12.22 12.68
C LYS A 78 -3.47 13.07 11.56
N LEU A 79 -4.57 12.59 11.01
CA LEU A 79 -5.37 13.34 10.05
C LEU A 79 -5.99 14.59 10.69
N PRO A 80 -6.08 15.72 9.95
CA PRO A 80 -6.90 16.86 10.35
C PRO A 80 -8.34 16.42 10.62
N GLN A 81 -8.95 17.06 11.62
CA GLN A 81 -10.35 16.81 11.96
C GLN A 81 -11.24 16.97 10.72
N GLY A 82 -12.05 15.96 10.41
CA GLY A 82 -12.98 15.98 9.29
C GLY A 82 -12.37 15.69 7.90
N TYR A 83 -11.07 15.40 7.78
CA TYR A 83 -10.46 15.09 6.47
C TYR A 83 -11.01 13.80 5.86
N ALA A 84 -11.13 12.72 6.66
CA ALA A 84 -11.74 11.47 6.21
C ALA A 84 -13.25 11.62 5.97
N ASP A 85 -13.93 12.45 6.77
CA ASP A 85 -15.36 12.72 6.61
C ASP A 85 -15.65 13.51 5.32
N SER A 86 -14.79 14.47 4.96
CA SER A 86 -14.93 15.22 3.71
C SER A 86 -14.68 14.34 2.49
N TYR A 87 -13.69 13.44 2.56
CA TYR A 87 -13.51 12.39 1.55
C TYR A 87 -14.77 11.55 1.39
N TYR A 88 -15.32 11.03 2.50
CA TYR A 88 -16.50 10.17 2.43
C TYR A 88 -17.70 10.90 1.84
N LYS A 89 -17.95 12.15 2.27
CA LYS A 89 -19.01 12.99 1.70
C LYS A 89 -18.87 13.17 0.18
N ASN A 90 -17.64 13.36 -0.31
CA ASN A 90 -17.38 13.49 -1.74
C ASN A 90 -17.58 12.16 -2.48
N VAL A 91 -17.19 11.03 -1.89
CA VAL A 91 -17.52 9.69 -2.40
C VAL A 91 -19.03 9.49 -2.50
N GLU A 92 -19.81 9.84 -1.46
CA GLU A 92 -21.27 9.72 -1.48
C GLU A 92 -21.88 10.54 -2.60
N ALA A 93 -21.36 11.76 -2.85
CA ALA A 93 -21.80 12.59 -3.96
C ALA A 93 -21.51 11.94 -5.31
N THR A 94 -20.31 11.38 -5.50
CA THR A 94 -19.95 10.64 -6.72
C THR A 94 -20.84 9.41 -6.92
N LEU A 95 -21.06 8.60 -5.88
CA LEU A 95 -21.91 7.41 -5.98
C LEU A 95 -23.34 7.77 -6.37
N LYS A 96 -23.90 8.85 -5.79
CA LYS A 96 -25.23 9.34 -6.16
C LYS A 96 -25.29 9.85 -7.59
N GLN A 97 -24.27 10.59 -8.03
CA GLN A 97 -24.20 11.12 -9.40
C GLN A 97 -24.09 10.00 -10.44
N GLU A 98 -23.29 8.98 -10.17
CA GLU A 98 -23.02 7.87 -11.09
C GLU A 98 -23.99 6.69 -10.90
N GLU A 99 -25.00 6.84 -10.03
CA GLU A 99 -25.96 5.78 -9.68
C GLU A 99 -25.25 4.46 -9.26
N GLY A 100 -24.15 4.59 -8.51
CA GLY A 100 -23.29 3.49 -8.08
C GLY A 100 -22.45 2.85 -9.19
N ASN A 101 -22.50 3.35 -10.44
CA ASN A 101 -21.78 2.78 -11.60
C ASN A 101 -20.50 3.59 -11.91
N LEU A 102 -19.47 3.40 -11.10
CA LEU A 102 -18.22 4.16 -11.18
C LEU A 102 -17.41 3.92 -12.47
N THR A 103 -17.64 2.79 -13.13
CA THR A 103 -16.80 2.36 -14.25
C THR A 103 -17.50 1.40 -15.19
N ARG A 104 -17.08 1.40 -16.45
CA ARG A 104 -17.51 0.40 -17.45
C ARG A 104 -16.51 -0.75 -17.61
N ASN A 105 -15.24 -0.50 -17.32
CA ASN A 105 -14.13 -1.37 -17.73
C ASN A 105 -13.06 -1.59 -16.64
N LYS A 106 -12.97 -0.75 -15.61
CA LYS A 106 -11.89 -0.79 -14.62
C LYS A 106 -12.43 -1.15 -13.24
N TYR A 107 -12.87 -2.40 -13.06
CA TYR A 107 -13.51 -2.84 -11.82
C TYR A 107 -12.62 -2.77 -10.57
N SER A 108 -11.29 -2.65 -10.77
CA SER A 108 -10.36 -2.30 -9.68
C SER A 108 -10.67 -0.94 -9.02
N GLU A 109 -11.44 -0.06 -9.66
CA GLU A 109 -11.95 1.18 -9.06
C GLU A 109 -12.89 0.90 -7.88
N TYR A 110 -13.75 -0.12 -7.97
CA TYR A 110 -14.59 -0.56 -6.84
C TYR A 110 -13.72 -1.14 -5.73
N SER A 111 -12.80 -2.04 -6.07
CA SER A 111 -11.88 -2.66 -5.09
C SER A 111 -11.11 -1.62 -4.28
N ARG A 112 -10.61 -0.59 -4.98
CA ARG A 112 -9.85 0.50 -4.38
C ARG A 112 -10.70 1.38 -3.48
N LEU A 113 -11.94 1.67 -3.87
CA LEU A 113 -12.88 2.39 -3.03
C LEU A 113 -13.26 1.58 -1.78
N ILE A 114 -13.55 0.28 -1.92
CA ILE A 114 -13.83 -0.64 -0.81
C ILE A 114 -12.70 -0.59 0.23
N LEU A 115 -11.44 -0.67 -0.22
CA LEU A 115 -10.28 -0.59 0.67
C LEU A 115 -10.19 0.73 1.42
N ALA A 116 -10.42 1.86 0.73
CA ALA A 116 -10.38 3.18 1.34
C ALA A 116 -11.51 3.35 2.38
N LEU A 117 -12.75 2.95 2.05
CA LEU A 117 -13.90 3.00 2.96
C LEU A 117 -13.67 2.11 4.19
N THR A 118 -13.20 0.88 3.97
CA THR A 118 -12.85 -0.06 5.04
C THR A 118 -11.84 0.54 6.01
N ALA A 119 -10.79 1.19 5.49
CA ALA A 119 -9.75 1.79 6.32
C ALA A 119 -10.25 2.93 7.21
N ILE A 120 -11.27 3.70 6.76
CA ILE A 120 -11.90 4.77 7.55
C ILE A 120 -13.13 4.29 8.35
N GLY A 121 -13.37 2.97 8.41
CA GLY A 121 -14.47 2.38 9.16
C GLY A 121 -15.85 2.66 8.57
N LYS A 122 -15.95 2.90 7.26
CA LYS A 122 -17.22 3.04 6.53
C LYS A 122 -17.58 1.71 5.87
N ASP A 123 -18.87 1.40 5.88
CA ASP A 123 -19.41 0.16 5.32
C ASP A 123 -19.55 0.26 3.80
N PRO A 124 -18.82 -0.55 3.01
CA PRO A 124 -18.93 -0.54 1.56
C PRO A 124 -20.16 -1.30 1.03
N THR A 125 -20.91 -2.02 1.87
CA THR A 125 -22.14 -2.73 1.47
C THR A 125 -23.36 -1.81 1.40
N ASP A 126 -23.28 -0.62 2.01
CA ASP A 126 -24.31 0.43 1.96
C ASP A 126 -23.67 1.82 1.86
N ALA A 127 -22.77 2.00 0.89
CA ALA A 127 -22.15 3.29 0.64
C ALA A 127 -23.13 4.17 -0.14
N ALA A 128 -23.75 5.15 0.54
CA ALA A 128 -24.77 6.03 -0.04
C ALA A 128 -25.97 5.30 -0.67
N GLY A 129 -26.36 4.12 -0.15
CA GLY A 129 -27.42 3.29 -0.72
C GLY A 129 -26.96 2.28 -1.77
N TYR A 130 -25.64 2.15 -2.00
CA TYR A 130 -25.08 1.25 -3.01
C TYR A 130 -24.16 0.20 -2.39
N ASP A 131 -24.40 -1.06 -2.75
CA ASP A 131 -23.51 -2.18 -2.41
C ASP A 131 -22.33 -2.24 -3.39
N LEU A 132 -21.15 -1.85 -2.94
CA LEU A 132 -19.92 -1.91 -3.73
C LEU A 132 -19.35 -3.32 -3.82
N ILE A 133 -19.65 -4.20 -2.86
CA ILE A 133 -19.22 -5.61 -2.89
C ILE A 133 -19.97 -6.34 -4.01
N ALA A 134 -21.25 -6.04 -4.21
CA ALA A 134 -22.05 -6.57 -5.32
C ALA A 134 -21.46 -6.25 -6.69
N LYS A 135 -20.74 -5.12 -6.84
CA LYS A 135 -20.05 -4.76 -8.10
C LYS A 135 -18.87 -5.69 -8.42
N LEU A 136 -18.37 -6.45 -7.45
CA LEU A 136 -17.31 -7.45 -7.63
C LEU A 136 -17.86 -8.88 -7.81
N ALA A 137 -19.19 -9.08 -7.83
CA ALA A 137 -19.81 -10.41 -7.87
C ALA A 137 -19.85 -11.05 -9.26
N ASP A 138 -19.45 -10.35 -10.33
CA ASP A 138 -19.28 -10.92 -11.67
C ASP A 138 -17.80 -10.96 -12.06
N LEU A 139 -17.26 -12.18 -12.20
CA LEU A 139 -15.86 -12.42 -12.48
C LEU A 139 -15.43 -11.90 -13.85
N GLU A 140 -16.29 -11.97 -14.87
CA GLU A 140 -15.95 -11.51 -16.21
C GLU A 140 -15.83 -9.98 -16.25
N LEU A 141 -16.69 -9.29 -15.50
CA LEU A 141 -16.56 -7.85 -15.30
C LEU A 141 -15.29 -7.49 -14.52
N VAL A 142 -14.99 -8.22 -13.45
CA VAL A 142 -13.75 -8.05 -12.67
C VAL A 142 -12.51 -8.26 -13.56
N LYS A 143 -12.49 -9.28 -14.41
CA LYS A 143 -11.37 -9.61 -15.30
C LYS A 143 -11.21 -8.66 -16.48
N LYS A 144 -12.17 -7.78 -16.76
CA LYS A 144 -12.21 -6.94 -17.97
C LYS A 144 -10.98 -6.06 -18.18
N GLN A 145 -10.33 -5.62 -17.10
CA GLN A 145 -9.09 -4.82 -17.14
C GLN A 145 -7.81 -5.68 -17.28
N GLY A 146 -7.92 -7.01 -17.14
CA GLY A 146 -6.80 -7.93 -17.01
C GLY A 146 -6.52 -8.33 -15.56
N ILE A 147 -5.31 -8.84 -15.31
CA ILE A 147 -4.93 -9.48 -14.04
C ILE A 147 -5.10 -8.59 -12.80
N ASN A 148 -5.00 -7.27 -12.96
CA ASN A 148 -5.21 -6.32 -11.87
C ASN A 148 -6.62 -6.41 -11.27
N GLY A 149 -7.62 -6.76 -12.07
CA GLY A 149 -9.00 -6.90 -11.60
C GLY A 149 -9.11 -7.97 -10.51
N PRO A 150 -8.79 -9.24 -10.81
CA PRO A 150 -8.83 -10.30 -9.81
C PRO A 150 -7.94 -10.05 -8.59
N ILE A 151 -6.72 -9.51 -8.77
CA ILE A 151 -5.79 -9.22 -7.67
C ILE A 151 -6.43 -8.24 -6.67
N TYR A 152 -6.90 -7.09 -7.14
CA TYR A 152 -7.44 -6.07 -6.25
C TYR A 152 -8.82 -6.45 -5.71
N ALA A 153 -9.63 -7.18 -6.48
CA ALA A 153 -10.90 -7.71 -5.98
C ALA A 153 -10.68 -8.64 -4.78
N LEU A 154 -9.72 -9.57 -4.87
CA LEU A 154 -9.39 -10.46 -3.76
C LEU A 154 -8.90 -9.70 -2.53
N ILE A 155 -7.98 -8.75 -2.70
CA ILE A 155 -7.47 -7.91 -1.59
C ILE A 155 -8.61 -7.11 -0.93
N ALA A 156 -9.52 -6.54 -1.72
CA ALA A 156 -10.66 -5.78 -1.20
C ALA A 156 -11.64 -6.67 -0.42
N LEU A 157 -12.01 -7.83 -0.98
CA LEU A 157 -12.90 -8.78 -0.33
C LEU A 157 -12.32 -9.33 0.97
N ASP A 158 -11.02 -9.59 1.02
CA ASP A 158 -10.36 -10.15 2.19
C ASP A 158 -9.99 -9.11 3.25
N SER A 159 -10.10 -7.82 2.95
CA SER A 159 -9.72 -6.74 3.87
C SER A 159 -10.51 -6.74 5.19
N LEU A 160 -11.74 -7.27 5.19
CA LEU A 160 -12.54 -7.60 6.38
C LEU A 160 -13.38 -8.88 6.19
N ASP A 161 -12.90 -9.81 5.35
CA ASP A 161 -13.62 -11.05 5.00
C ASP A 161 -15.08 -10.81 4.53
N TYR A 162 -15.25 -9.85 3.61
CA TYR A 162 -16.55 -9.52 3.05
C TYR A 162 -17.18 -10.74 2.37
N THR A 163 -18.47 -10.95 2.64
CA THR A 163 -19.26 -11.96 1.94
C THR A 163 -19.57 -11.46 0.54
N ILE A 164 -19.24 -12.26 -0.47
CA ILE A 164 -19.61 -11.95 -1.86
C ILE A 164 -21.11 -12.28 -2.01
N PRO A 165 -21.97 -11.28 -2.29
CA PRO A 165 -23.39 -11.55 -2.48
C PRO A 165 -23.61 -12.37 -3.74
N GLN A 166 -24.67 -13.17 -3.75
CA GLN A 166 -25.10 -13.88 -4.96
C GLN A 166 -25.61 -12.87 -5.98
N ASN A 167 -25.12 -12.98 -7.22
CA ASN A 167 -25.56 -12.19 -8.35
C ASN A 167 -26.05 -13.12 -9.46
N THR A 168 -27.37 -13.26 -9.59
CA THR A 168 -27.99 -14.12 -10.60
C THR A 168 -27.78 -13.62 -12.03
N GLU A 169 -27.45 -12.35 -12.20
CA GLU A 169 -27.18 -11.72 -13.50
C GLU A 169 -25.70 -11.79 -13.87
N ALA A 170 -24.84 -12.32 -13.00
CA ALA A 170 -23.41 -12.45 -13.29
C ALA A 170 -23.18 -13.44 -14.42
N SER A 171 -22.29 -13.09 -15.35
CA SER A 171 -21.83 -14.02 -16.39
C SER A 171 -21.14 -15.22 -15.77
N ILE A 172 -20.28 -14.96 -14.79
CA ILE A 172 -19.68 -15.97 -13.92
C ILE A 172 -19.70 -15.40 -12.51
N GLN A 173 -20.37 -16.07 -11.58
CA GLN A 173 -20.37 -15.67 -10.17
C GLN A 173 -18.93 -15.66 -9.64
N THR A 174 -18.50 -14.53 -9.08
CA THR A 174 -17.20 -14.42 -8.42
C THR A 174 -17.15 -15.28 -7.16
N THR A 175 -16.05 -16.01 -6.98
CA THR A 175 -15.65 -16.66 -5.73
C THR A 175 -14.18 -16.38 -5.46
N ARG A 176 -13.73 -16.56 -4.21
CA ARG A 176 -12.29 -16.40 -3.90
C ARG A 176 -11.44 -17.37 -4.71
N GLU A 177 -11.92 -18.59 -4.90
CA GLU A 177 -11.24 -19.65 -5.65
C GLU A 177 -11.06 -19.27 -7.12
N ASN A 178 -12.09 -18.71 -7.78
CA ASN A 178 -11.98 -18.34 -9.19
C ASN A 178 -11.20 -17.03 -9.41
N LEU A 179 -11.15 -16.14 -8.42
CA LEU A 179 -10.22 -15.00 -8.40
C LEU A 179 -8.78 -15.50 -8.33
N ILE A 180 -8.47 -16.41 -7.40
CA ILE A 180 -7.14 -17.02 -7.26
C ILE A 180 -6.75 -17.76 -8.54
N ALA A 181 -7.64 -18.60 -9.09
CA ALA A 181 -7.40 -19.30 -10.35
C ALA A 181 -7.07 -18.31 -11.48
N SER A 182 -7.86 -17.23 -11.61
CA SER A 182 -7.62 -16.19 -12.63
C SER A 182 -6.27 -15.47 -12.47
N ILE A 183 -5.76 -15.35 -11.25
CA ILE A 183 -4.43 -14.76 -10.97
C ILE A 183 -3.31 -15.73 -11.39
N LEU A 184 -3.50 -17.03 -11.17
CA LEU A 184 -2.49 -18.07 -11.42
C LEU A 184 -2.43 -18.55 -12.88
N GLU A 185 -3.47 -18.32 -13.67
CA GLU A 185 -3.52 -18.65 -15.11
C GLU A 185 -2.60 -17.78 -15.99
N LYS A 186 -1.88 -16.81 -15.42
CA LYS A 186 -1.13 -15.76 -16.12
C LYS A 186 0.37 -15.99 -16.17
#